data_AF-A0A6N9Z3Q5-F1
#
_entry.id   AF-A0A6N9Z3Q5-F1
#
_cell.length_a   1.000
_cell.length_b   1.000
_cell.length_c   1.000
_cell.angle_alpha   90.00
_cell.angle_beta   90.00
_cell.angle_gamma   90.00
#
_symmetry.space_group_name_H-M   'P 1'
#
loop_
_entity.id
_entity.type
_entity.pdbx_description
1 polymer ?
#
loop_
_entity_poly.entity_id
_entity_poly.type
_entity_poly.pdbx_seq_one_letter_code
_entity_poly.pdbx_strand_id
1 'polypeptide(L)'
;MRFEDLDPDTQAQLLAMGNAAADAVERTDTPSDVLPEDDPGFSPELEISRLLNRRKAELAYIDGRLTSMVLLMHRRGASWETIGRLLGITGEATRLRYAKLERA
;
A
#
# COMPACT_ATOMS: atom_id res chain seq x y z
N MET A 1 -18.20 -8.74 -12.87
CA MET A 1 -19.33 -7.87 -12.53
C MET A 1 -18.81 -6.83 -11.57
N ARG A 2 -18.88 -5.56 -11.94
CA ARG A 2 -18.49 -4.43 -11.10
C ARG A 2 -19.66 -4.04 -10.21
N PHE A 3 -19.38 -3.35 -9.11
CA PHE A 3 -20.41 -2.87 -8.19
C PHE A 3 -21.46 -2.00 -8.89
N GLU A 4 -21.01 -1.19 -9.85
CA GLU A 4 -21.84 -0.34 -10.71
C GLU A 4 -22.82 -1.12 -11.60
N ASP A 5 -22.56 -2.42 -11.83
CA ASP A 5 -23.39 -3.28 -12.68
C ASP A 5 -24.58 -3.90 -11.88
N LEU A 6 -24.70 -3.63 -10.58
CA LEU A 6 -25.75 -4.17 -9.71
C LEU A 6 -27.01 -3.30 -9.71
N ASP A 7 -28.16 -3.90 -9.40
CA ASP A 7 -29.41 -3.16 -9.22
C ASP A 7 -29.28 -2.09 -8.10
N PRO A 8 -29.86 -0.88 -8.28
CA PRO A 8 -29.79 0.20 -7.29
C PRO A 8 -30.19 -0.21 -5.87
N ASP A 9 -31.19 -1.08 -5.71
CA ASP A 9 -31.64 -1.53 -4.39
C ASP A 9 -30.60 -2.43 -3.73
N THR A 10 -29.94 -3.28 -4.53
CA THR A 10 -28.83 -4.13 -4.06
C THR A 10 -27.61 -3.29 -3.70
N GLN A 11 -27.30 -2.26 -4.48
CA GLN A 11 -26.22 -1.33 -4.17
C GLN A 11 -26.48 -0.58 -2.85
N ALA A 12 -27.70 -0.08 -2.65
CA ALA A 12 -28.11 0.62 -1.44
C ALA A 12 -28.02 -0.30 -0.20
N GLN A 13 -28.47 -1.55 -0.32
CA GLN A 13 -28.39 -2.53 0.76
C GLN A 13 -26.94 -2.86 1.12
N LEU A 14 -26.07 -3.05 0.13
CA LEU A 14 -24.64 -3.30 0.35
C LEU A 14 -23.92 -2.10 0.97
N LEU A 15 -24.26 -0.87 0.55
CA LEU A 15 -23.73 0.35 1.15
C LEU A 15 -24.18 0.51 2.60
N ALA A 16 -25.45 0.27 2.89
CA ALA A 16 -25.97 0.33 4.26
C ALA A 16 -25.31 -0.70 5.17
N MET A 17 -25.10 -1.92 4.66
CA MET A 17 -24.41 -2.99 5.38
C MET A 17 -22.93 -2.65 5.61
N GLY A 18 -22.24 -2.09 4.61
CA GLY A 18 -20.85 -1.64 4.73
C GLY A 18 -20.69 -0.52 5.75
N ASN A 19 -21.59 0.48 5.74
CA ASN A 19 -21.58 1.58 6.70
C ASN A 19 -21.84 1.09 8.13
N ALA A 20 -22.81 0.18 8.33
CA ALA A 20 -23.10 -0.39 9.64
C ALA A 20 -21.91 -1.21 10.19
N ALA A 21 -21.20 -1.94 9.33
CA ALA A 21 -19.99 -2.65 9.70
C ALA A 21 -18.83 -1.69 10.05
N ALA A 22 -18.65 -0.61 9.28
CA ALA A 22 -17.65 0.42 9.57
C ALA A 22 -17.91 1.12 10.93
N ASP A 23 -19.16 1.54 11.17
CA ASP A 23 -19.61 2.12 12.44
C ASP A 23 -19.34 1.19 13.64
N ALA A 24 -19.55 -0.12 13.47
CA ALA A 24 -19.31 -1.10 14.53
C ALA A 24 -17.81 -1.24 14.83
N VAL A 25 -16.95 -1.21 13.81
CA VAL A 25 -15.50 -1.23 13.98
C VAL A 25 -15.01 0.06 14.63
N GLU A 26 -15.50 1.22 14.21
CA GLU A 26 -15.10 2.53 14.78
C GLU A 26 -15.52 2.70 16.24
N ARG A 27 -16.60 2.06 16.69
CA ARG A 27 -17.01 2.04 18.11
C ARG A 27 -16.10 1.18 18.99
N THR A 28 -15.22 0.39 18.41
CA THR A 28 -14.34 -0.53 19.11
C THR A 28 -12.94 0.07 19.20
N ASP A 29 -12.67 0.84 20.27
CA ASP A 29 -11.38 1.53 20.48
C ASP A 29 -10.22 0.58 20.86
N THR A 30 -10.55 -0.63 21.32
CA THR A 30 -9.57 -1.65 21.69
C THR A 30 -9.44 -2.69 20.58
N PRO A 31 -8.21 -3.01 20.11
CA PRO A 31 -8.01 -4.19 19.28
C PRO A 31 -8.66 -5.39 19.96
N SER A 32 -9.44 -6.17 19.21
CA SER A 32 -9.99 -7.41 19.72
C SER A 32 -8.85 -8.33 20.19
N ASP A 33 -8.91 -8.79 21.44
CA ASP A 33 -8.00 -9.83 21.96
C ASP A 33 -8.25 -11.21 21.33
N VAL A 34 -9.33 -11.34 20.55
CA VAL A 34 -9.68 -12.56 19.82
C VAL A 34 -8.69 -12.74 18.68
N LEU A 35 -8.06 -13.91 18.63
CA LEU A 35 -7.19 -14.25 17.51
C LEU A 35 -8.06 -14.26 16.23
N PRO A 36 -7.58 -13.69 15.11
CA PRO A 36 -8.32 -13.73 13.85
C PRO A 36 -8.70 -15.16 13.43
N GLU A 37 -7.90 -16.13 13.86
CA GLU A 37 -8.08 -17.57 13.64
C GLU A 37 -9.32 -18.15 14.35
N ASP A 38 -9.83 -17.48 15.38
CA ASP A 38 -11.03 -17.88 16.13
C ASP A 38 -12.33 -17.38 15.47
N ASP A 39 -12.25 -16.56 14.41
CA ASP A 39 -13.42 -16.11 13.65
C ASP A 39 -13.97 -17.27 12.79
N PRO A 40 -15.25 -17.64 12.91
CA PRO A 40 -15.86 -18.68 12.07
C PRO A 40 -15.83 -18.36 10.55
N GLY A 41 -15.61 -17.09 10.17
CA GLY A 41 -15.39 -16.65 8.79
C GLY A 41 -13.91 -16.60 8.37
N PHE A 42 -12.97 -17.00 9.23
CA PHE A 42 -11.54 -16.97 8.93
C PHE A 42 -11.19 -17.96 7.82
N SER A 43 -10.52 -17.46 6.77
CA SER A 43 -9.85 -18.28 5.76
C SER A 43 -8.36 -17.91 5.76
N PRO A 44 -7.46 -18.86 6.09
CA PRO A 44 -6.02 -18.63 6.05
C PRO A 44 -5.54 -18.12 4.69
N GLU A 45 -6.09 -18.64 3.59
CA GLU A 45 -5.72 -18.26 2.22
C GLU A 45 -6.12 -16.81 1.91
N LEU A 46 -7.32 -16.41 2.33
CA LEU A 46 -7.80 -15.04 2.17
C LEU A 46 -6.96 -14.07 3.00
N GLU A 47 -6.62 -14.44 4.23
CA GLU A 47 -5.82 -13.60 5.11
C GLU A 47 -4.39 -13.42 4.59
N ILE A 48 -3.74 -14.51 4.16
CA ILE A 48 -2.44 -14.43 3.47
C ILE A 48 -2.54 -13.51 2.25
N SER A 49 -3.60 -13.64 1.45
CA SER A 49 -3.78 -12.79 0.26
C SER A 49 -3.93 -11.31 0.62
N ARG A 50 -4.68 -10.99 1.69
CA ARG A 50 -4.82 -9.62 2.21
C ARG A 50 -3.48 -9.07 2.69
N LEU A 51 -2.74 -9.84 3.48
CA LEU A 51 -1.43 -9.44 4.00
C LEU A 51 -0.41 -9.20 2.88
N LEU A 52 -0.39 -10.09 1.87
CA LEU A 52 0.46 -9.93 0.70
C LEU A 52 0.10 -8.68 -0.11
N ASN A 53 -1.19 -8.42 -0.33
CA ASN A 53 -1.66 -7.23 -1.03
C ASN A 53 -1.34 -5.94 -0.26
N ARG A 54 -1.52 -5.94 1.06
CA ARG A 54 -1.13 -4.83 1.93
C ARG A 54 0.37 -4.57 1.84
N ARG A 55 1.20 -5.61 2.00
CA ARG A 55 2.66 -5.49 1.89
C ARG A 55 3.09 -4.99 0.52
N LYS A 56 2.43 -5.44 -0.55
CA LYS A 56 2.69 -4.95 -1.91
C LYS A 56 2.39 -3.45 -2.04
N ALA A 57 1.26 -2.99 -1.49
CA ALA A 57 0.89 -1.58 -1.50
C ALA A 57 1.88 -0.72 -0.68
N GLU A 58 2.27 -1.19 0.51
CA GLU A 58 3.25 -0.53 1.36
C GLU A 58 4.62 -0.41 0.67
N LEU A 59 5.10 -1.48 0.04
CA LEU A 59 6.36 -1.46 -0.71
C LEU A 59 6.30 -0.50 -1.91
N ALA A 60 5.18 -0.47 -2.64
CA ALA A 60 5.00 0.46 -3.75
C ALA A 60 5.00 1.92 -3.27
N TYR A 61 4.37 2.20 -2.13
CA TYR A 61 4.38 3.53 -1.51
C TYR A 61 5.81 3.96 -1.12
N ILE A 62 6.56 3.07 -0.44
CA ILE A 62 7.94 3.33 -0.04
C ILE A 62 8.83 3.56 -1.27
N ASP A 63 8.71 2.72 -2.30
CA ASP A 63 9.49 2.85 -3.53
C ASP A 63 9.21 4.16 -4.27
N GLY A 64 7.94 4.56 -4.35
CA GLY A 64 7.53 5.85 -4.91
C GLY A 64 8.14 7.03 -4.14
N ARG A 65 8.03 7.02 -2.80
CA ARG A 65 8.60 8.07 -1.95
C ARG A 65 10.12 8.14 -2.06
N LEU A 66 10.79 6.99 -2.08
CA LEU A 66 12.23 6.89 -2.26
C LEU A 66 12.65 7.47 -3.61
N THR A 67 11.93 7.13 -4.68
CA THR A 67 12.15 7.67 -6.02
C THR A 67 12.03 9.18 -6.03
N SER A 68 10.95 9.75 -5.47
CA SER A 68 10.78 11.21 -5.41
C SER A 68 11.93 11.90 -4.67
N MET A 69 12.39 11.33 -3.56
CA MET A 69 13.50 11.87 -2.78
C MET A 69 14.81 11.84 -3.58
N VAL A 70 15.14 10.72 -4.22
CA VAL A 70 16.35 10.58 -5.04
C VAL A 70 16.37 11.58 -6.19
N LEU A 71 15.26 11.69 -6.93
CA LEU A 71 15.18 12.63 -8.05
C LEU A 71 15.27 14.09 -7.59
N LEU A 72 14.69 14.42 -6.42
CA LEU A 72 14.81 15.75 -5.83
C LEU A 72 16.26 16.06 -5.43
N MET A 73 16.97 15.10 -4.83
CA MET A 73 18.37 15.25 -4.45
C MET A 73 19.26 15.47 -5.68
N HIS A 74 19.07 14.65 -6.72
CA HIS A 74 19.83 14.79 -7.96
C HIS A 74 19.57 16.14 -8.64
N ARG A 75 18.29 16.56 -8.71
CA ARG A 75 17.92 17.89 -9.23
C ARG A 75 18.52 19.05 -8.43
N ARG A 76 18.77 18.86 -7.13
CA ARG A 76 19.47 19.82 -6.26
C ARG A 76 20.99 19.74 -6.36
N GLY A 77 21.53 18.94 -7.27
CA GLY A 77 22.96 18.84 -7.56
C GLY A 77 23.70 17.74 -6.82
N ALA A 78 23.02 16.87 -6.06
CA ALA A 78 23.67 15.71 -5.46
C ALA A 78 24.07 14.71 -6.55
N SER A 79 25.33 14.27 -6.54
CA SER A 79 25.80 13.26 -7.50
C SER A 79 25.17 11.89 -7.23
N TRP A 80 25.08 11.04 -8.26
CA TRP A 80 24.64 9.64 -8.11
C TRP A 80 25.47 8.88 -7.07
N GLU A 81 26.76 9.18 -6.94
CA GLU A 81 27.66 8.56 -5.96
C GLU A 81 27.31 8.97 -4.52
N THR A 82 27.00 10.25 -4.31
CA THR A 82 26.53 10.76 -3.01
C THR A 82 25.22 10.11 -2.61
N ILE A 83 24.27 10.04 -3.54
CA ILE A 83 22.96 9.43 -3.30
C ILE A 83 23.11 7.93 -3.04
N GLY A 84 23.88 7.20 -3.85
CA GLY A 84 24.10 5.77 -3.67
C GLY A 84 24.69 5.44 -2.30
N ARG A 85 25.68 6.21 -1.86
CA ARG A 85 26.26 6.06 -0.51
C ARG A 85 25.21 6.19 0.60
N LEU A 86 24.28 7.14 0.48
CA LEU A 86 23.18 7.31 1.44
C LEU A 86 22.18 6.15 1.40
N LEU A 87 22.01 5.52 0.24
CA LEU A 87 21.16 4.34 0.06
C LEU A 87 21.86 3.01 0.37
N GLY A 88 23.15 3.03 0.72
CA GLY A 88 23.94 1.82 0.96
C GLY A 88 24.22 1.00 -0.31
N ILE A 89 24.17 1.62 -1.49
CA ILE A 89 24.45 0.98 -2.78
C ILE A 89 25.48 1.80 -3.57
N THR A 90 25.98 1.27 -4.69
CA THR A 90 26.94 2.02 -5.52
C THR A 90 26.24 3.19 -6.25
N GLY A 91 26.99 4.23 -6.58
CA GLY A 91 26.47 5.33 -7.38
C GLY A 91 25.98 4.87 -8.75
N GLU A 92 26.66 3.91 -9.36
CA GLU A 92 26.25 3.34 -10.65
C GLU A 92 24.93 2.57 -10.56
N ALA A 93 24.71 1.77 -9.51
CA ALA A 93 23.43 1.09 -9.29
C ALA A 93 22.28 2.11 -9.10
N THR A 94 22.57 3.21 -8.40
CA THR A 94 21.63 4.33 -8.22
C THR A 94 21.30 4.98 -9.56
N ARG A 95 22.32 5.31 -10.36
CA ARG A 95 22.16 5.91 -11.70
C ARG A 95 21.31 5.03 -12.61
N LEU A 96 21.62 3.74 -12.70
CA LEU A 96 20.90 2.78 -13.55
C LEU A 96 19.42 2.66 -13.15
N ARG A 97 19.13 2.70 -11.84
CA ARG A 97 17.75 2.62 -11.34
C ARG A 97 16.96 3.89 -11.62
N TYR A 98 17.52 5.06 -11.32
CA TYR A 98 16.75 6.31 -11.24
C TYR A 98 16.91 7.25 -12.43
N ALA A 99 18.04 7.23 -13.17
CA ALA A 99 18.27 8.18 -14.27
C ALA A 99 17.23 8.06 -15.41
N LYS A 100 16.68 6.85 -15.63
CA LYS A 100 15.60 6.63 -16.61
C LYS A 100 14.27 7.28 -16.20
N LEU A 101 14.08 7.57 -14.91
CA LEU A 101 12.85 8.13 -14.35
C LEU A 101 12.87 9.67 -14.33
N GLU A 102 14.01 10.31 -14.59
CA GLU A 102 14.07 11.78 -14.75
C GLU A 102 13.42 12.29 -16.03
N ARG A 103 13.24 11.40 -17.02
CA ARG A 103 12.74 11.73 -18.36
C ARG A 103 11.29 11.31 -18.58
N ALA A 104 10.68 10.64 -17.59
CA ALA A 104 9.30 10.18 -17.60
C ALA A 104 8.39 11.25 -16.99
#